data_AF-A0A963LSM8-F1
#
_entry.id   AF-A0A963LSM8-F1
#
_cell.length_a   1.000
_cell.length_b   1.000
_cell.length_c   1.000
_cell.angle_alpha   90.00
_cell.angle_beta   90.00
_cell.angle_gamma   90.00
#
_symmetry.space_group_name_H-M   'P 1'
#
loop_
_entity.id
_entity.type
_entity.pdbx_description
1 polymer ?
#
loop_
_entity_poly.entity_id
_entity_poly.type
_entity_poly.pdbx_seq_one_letter_code
_entity_poly.pdbx_strand_id
1 'polypeptide(L)'
;MPATDSIAYFSMEIALADTVPTYSGGLGVLAGDTIRSAADGEVPMVAVTLVHRKGYFRQRLDAQGNQTEEAQPWSPADRLTELPARVTVSIEGRAVVLRAWRFDTHGVGGAVVPTYLLDADLPDNTPADRTLTDHLYGGDQRYRLCQEIILGIGGVRMLRALGYESIRRFHMNEGHAALLVLELGYEEMRRRGQTEVNREIAVAVRTLCVFTTHTPVPAGHDQFALGLLHHVLTDFDHAYDRSAVAFCLDGILNMTYLALDNSHYINGVAKRHGEISRQMFGQYKIDSITNGVHAGFWIAPQIQAVLDRHISSWREDNASLRYALGIPRHELWSAHQSARQELVAWINQHNSTQLFSNTFTIGFARRATAYKRADLLFHDLRRLLALHANAGPIQIVYGGKAHPHDGGGKELIRTIFAQIEQLRGRLSVVYLEDYDIAVARRMVAGVDLWLNTPQPP
;
A
#
# COMPACT_ATOMS: atom_id res chain seq x y z
N MET A 1 0.64 10.32 26.87
CA MET A 1 1.95 9.67 26.67
C MET A 1 1.74 8.44 25.81
N PRO A 2 2.71 8.05 24.96
CA PRO A 2 2.58 6.84 24.15
C PRO A 2 2.44 5.59 25.03
N ALA A 3 1.73 4.58 24.54
CA ALA A 3 1.59 3.31 25.26
C ALA A 3 2.94 2.60 25.38
N THR A 4 3.23 2.05 26.56
CA THR A 4 4.34 1.12 26.77
C THR A 4 4.05 -0.19 25.99
N ASP A 5 5.07 -0.83 25.43
CA ASP A 5 4.98 -2.05 24.62
C ASP A 5 4.27 -1.92 23.25
N SER A 6 4.36 -0.74 22.62
CA SER A 6 3.78 -0.51 21.29
C SER A 6 4.47 -1.30 20.16
N ILE A 7 3.73 -1.58 19.10
CA ILE A 7 4.22 -2.09 17.81
C ILE A 7 4.38 -0.91 16.87
N ALA A 8 5.56 -0.74 16.29
CA ALA A 8 5.80 0.26 15.26
C ALA A 8 5.72 -0.38 13.87
N TYR A 9 4.73 0.02 13.08
CA TYR A 9 4.44 -0.52 11.75
C TYR A 9 4.95 0.44 10.66
N PHE A 10 5.94 0.00 9.89
CA PHE A 10 6.59 0.81 8.86
C PHE A 10 6.16 0.34 7.47
N SER A 11 5.72 1.27 6.64
CA SER A 11 5.35 0.99 5.25
C SER A 11 5.68 2.20 4.37
N MET A 12 6.15 1.96 3.15
CA MET A 12 6.38 3.02 2.17
C MET A 12 5.07 3.64 1.67
N GLU A 13 3.98 2.86 1.68
CA GLU A 13 2.64 3.33 1.34
C GLU A 13 1.61 2.92 2.38
N ILE A 14 0.65 3.81 2.65
CA ILE A 14 -0.50 3.54 3.53
C ILE A 14 -1.74 4.24 2.97
N ALA A 15 -2.80 3.49 2.74
CA ALA A 15 -4.04 4.02 2.20
C ALA A 15 -4.95 4.51 3.35
N LEU A 16 -4.67 5.71 3.86
CA LEU A 16 -5.31 6.29 5.05
C LEU A 16 -6.73 6.81 4.80
N ALA A 17 -6.89 7.62 3.75
CA ALA A 17 -8.16 8.22 3.36
C ALA A 17 -8.12 8.62 1.88
N ASP A 18 -9.29 8.79 1.27
CA ASP A 18 -9.42 9.19 -0.14
C ASP A 18 -8.70 10.51 -0.46
N THR A 19 -8.62 11.42 0.51
CA THR A 19 -7.97 12.74 0.35
C THR A 19 -6.49 12.75 0.71
N VAL A 20 -5.88 11.60 1.03
CA VAL A 20 -4.48 11.48 1.47
C VAL A 20 -3.75 10.53 0.49
N PRO A 21 -3.12 11.05 -0.58
CA PRO A 21 -2.61 10.26 -1.71
C PRO A 21 -1.26 9.58 -1.42
N THR A 22 -1.19 8.78 -0.35
CA THR A 22 0.05 8.16 0.16
C THR A 22 0.17 6.67 -0.16
N TYR A 23 -0.52 6.22 -1.22
CA TYR A 23 -0.51 4.84 -1.67
C TYR A 23 -0.63 4.71 -3.19
N SER A 24 -0.21 3.56 -3.72
CA SER A 24 -0.26 3.22 -5.14
C SER A 24 -1.05 1.95 -5.45
N GLY A 25 -1.22 1.05 -4.47
CA GLY A 25 -1.84 -0.24 -4.72
C GLY A 25 -2.15 -1.08 -3.48
N GLY A 26 -2.15 -2.39 -3.68
CA GLY A 26 -2.63 -3.37 -2.68
C GLY A 26 -1.82 -3.41 -1.39
N LEU A 27 -0.51 -3.09 -1.43
CA LEU A 27 0.34 -3.06 -0.24
C LEU A 27 -0.11 -1.94 0.72
N GLY A 28 -0.37 -0.75 0.18
CA GLY A 28 -0.84 0.41 0.94
C GLY A 28 -2.29 0.26 1.39
N VAL A 29 -3.15 -0.35 0.56
CA VAL A 29 -4.52 -0.69 0.96
C VAL A 29 -4.52 -1.65 2.15
N LEU A 30 -3.72 -2.71 2.09
CA LEU A 30 -3.56 -3.64 3.20
C LEU A 30 -3.00 -2.95 4.45
N ALA A 31 -1.99 -2.08 4.31
CA ALA A 31 -1.45 -1.32 5.43
C ALA A 31 -2.54 -0.45 6.10
N GLY A 32 -3.37 0.24 5.31
CA GLY A 32 -4.51 0.99 5.83
C GLY A 32 -5.52 0.10 6.56
N ASP A 33 -5.87 -1.04 5.99
CA ASP A 33 -6.79 -2.00 6.62
C ASP A 33 -6.21 -2.64 7.89
N THR A 34 -4.91 -2.86 7.93
CA THR A 34 -4.18 -3.38 9.11
C THR A 34 -4.25 -2.36 10.24
N ILE A 35 -4.03 -1.08 9.96
CA ILE A 35 -4.11 0.02 10.94
C ILE A 35 -5.55 0.20 11.46
N ARG A 36 -6.56 0.13 10.59
CA ARG A 36 -7.97 0.16 11.01
C ARG A 36 -8.32 -1.02 11.90
N SER A 37 -7.91 -2.23 11.52
CA SER A 37 -8.15 -3.45 12.31
C SER A 37 -7.39 -3.42 13.65
N ALA A 38 -6.20 -2.83 13.68
CA ALA A 38 -5.44 -2.62 14.91
C ALA A 38 -6.15 -1.62 15.83
N ALA A 39 -6.77 -0.56 15.29
CA ALA A 39 -7.56 0.37 16.06
C ALA A 39 -8.84 -0.28 16.61
N ASP A 40 -9.55 -1.08 15.80
CA ASP A 40 -10.72 -1.84 16.25
C ASP A 40 -10.39 -2.85 17.35
N GLY A 41 -9.25 -3.54 17.22
CA GLY A 41 -8.77 -4.53 18.19
C GLY A 41 -7.98 -3.95 19.37
N GLU A 42 -7.93 -2.62 19.51
CA GLU A 42 -7.18 -1.90 20.54
C GLU A 42 -5.70 -2.32 20.65
N VAL A 43 -5.10 -2.72 19.52
CA VAL A 43 -3.70 -3.12 19.48
C VAL A 43 -2.83 -1.86 19.69
N PRO A 44 -1.88 -1.86 20.65
CA PRO A 44 -1.02 -0.72 20.90
C PRO A 44 -0.04 -0.55 19.73
N MET A 45 -0.46 0.17 18.69
CA MET A 45 0.25 0.32 17.43
C MET A 45 0.50 1.80 17.13
N VAL A 46 1.62 2.07 16.48
CA VAL A 46 1.92 3.32 15.79
C VAL A 46 2.40 2.99 14.39
N ALA A 47 1.99 3.76 13.39
CA ALA A 47 2.43 3.57 12.01
C ALA A 47 3.35 4.70 11.54
N VAL A 48 4.28 4.38 10.64
CA VAL A 48 5.20 5.35 10.03
C VAL A 48 5.24 5.16 8.52
N THR A 49 5.14 6.27 7.79
CA THR A 49 5.24 6.35 6.32
C THR A 49 5.83 7.70 5.91
N LEU A 50 5.98 7.94 4.61
CA LEU A 50 6.32 9.26 4.06
C LEU A 50 5.06 10.01 3.62
N VAL A 51 5.14 11.35 3.59
CA VAL A 51 3.99 12.21 3.24
C VAL A 51 3.64 12.23 1.75
N HIS A 52 4.58 11.91 0.85
CA HIS A 52 4.38 11.89 -0.61
C HIS A 52 3.61 13.11 -1.13
N ARG A 53 4.23 14.30 -1.12
CA ARG A 53 3.58 15.59 -1.43
C ARG A 53 2.93 15.68 -2.81
N LYS A 54 3.37 14.85 -3.75
CA LYS A 54 2.87 14.74 -5.12
C LYS A 54 2.20 13.39 -5.40
N GLY A 55 1.99 12.59 -4.36
CA GLY A 55 1.38 11.26 -4.40
C GLY A 55 2.13 10.26 -5.26
N TYR A 56 1.41 9.23 -5.73
CA TYR A 56 1.95 8.32 -6.75
C TYR A 56 1.92 9.01 -8.12
N PHE A 57 0.71 9.17 -8.68
CA PHE A 57 0.39 10.08 -9.77
C PHE A 57 -1.13 10.09 -9.99
N ARG A 58 -1.62 11.18 -10.59
CA ARG A 58 -2.96 11.27 -11.17
C ARG A 58 -2.91 10.76 -12.61
N GLN A 59 -3.73 9.76 -12.91
CA GLN A 59 -3.83 9.20 -14.25
C GLN A 59 -4.68 10.13 -15.13
N ARG A 60 -4.23 10.38 -16.36
CA ARG A 60 -5.07 10.91 -17.44
C ARG A 60 -5.13 9.94 -18.60
N LEU A 61 -6.30 9.80 -19.20
CA LEU A 61 -6.54 8.95 -20.35
C LEU A 61 -7.15 9.78 -21.48
N ASP A 62 -6.54 9.72 -22.66
CA ASP A 62 -7.17 10.25 -23.87
C ASP A 62 -8.17 9.27 -24.48
N ALA A 63 -8.81 9.67 -25.58
CA ALA A 63 -9.82 8.86 -26.26
C ALA A 63 -9.28 7.53 -26.83
N GLN A 64 -7.96 7.36 -26.96
CA GLN A 64 -7.31 6.14 -27.42
C GLN A 64 -6.77 5.30 -26.25
N GLY A 65 -6.97 5.74 -25.00
CA GLY A 65 -6.45 5.08 -23.82
C GLY A 65 -4.96 5.30 -23.60
N ASN A 66 -4.35 6.32 -24.22
CA ASN A 66 -2.98 6.69 -23.89
C ASN A 66 -2.96 7.26 -22.47
N GLN A 67 -2.22 6.59 -21.59
CA GLN A 67 -2.03 7.06 -20.21
C GLN A 67 -0.92 8.11 -20.14
N THR A 68 -1.23 9.25 -19.55
CA THR A 68 -0.25 10.21 -19.06
C THR A 68 -0.34 10.35 -17.54
N GLU A 69 0.79 10.68 -16.92
CA GLU A 69 0.92 10.80 -15.47
C GLU A 69 1.09 12.27 -15.07
N GLU A 70 0.17 12.77 -14.27
CA GLU A 70 0.26 14.10 -13.65
C GLU A 70 0.65 13.98 -12.18
N ALA A 71 1.37 14.96 -11.65
CA ALA A 71 1.57 15.05 -10.20
C ALA A 71 0.22 15.21 -9.50
N GLN A 72 0.09 14.64 -8.30
CA GLN A 72 -1.08 14.79 -7.43
C GLN A 72 -0.71 15.64 -6.20
N PRO A 73 -0.46 16.95 -6.38
CA PRO A 73 -0.07 17.81 -5.27
C PRO A 73 -1.22 17.92 -4.26
N TRP A 74 -0.86 17.92 -2.98
CA TRP A 74 -1.79 18.15 -1.89
C TRP A 74 -1.08 18.91 -0.76
N SER A 75 -1.86 19.51 0.13
CA SER A 75 -1.35 20.21 1.32
C SER A 75 -1.56 19.33 2.55
N PRO A 76 -0.49 18.78 3.15
CA PRO A 76 -0.60 17.98 4.37
C PRO A 76 -1.33 18.71 5.51
N ALA A 77 -1.12 20.02 5.63
CA ALA A 77 -1.74 20.85 6.66
C ALA A 77 -3.28 20.90 6.59
N ASP A 78 -3.87 20.63 5.43
CA ASP A 78 -5.33 20.67 5.24
C ASP A 78 -6.02 19.45 5.87
N ARG A 79 -5.26 18.37 6.11
CA ARG A 79 -5.80 17.07 6.53
C ARG A 79 -5.11 16.49 7.76
N LEU A 80 -3.89 16.93 8.07
CA LEU A 80 -3.02 16.36 9.07
C LEU A 80 -2.60 17.41 10.10
N THR A 81 -2.24 16.94 11.30
CA THR A 81 -1.68 17.81 12.35
C THR A 81 -0.16 17.77 12.30
N GLU A 82 0.50 18.92 12.11
CA GLU A 82 1.95 19.01 12.24
C GLU A 82 2.37 18.83 13.70
N LEU A 83 3.42 18.05 13.94
CA LEU A 83 4.01 17.90 15.26
C LEU A 83 5.26 18.77 15.42
N PRO A 84 5.55 19.27 16.63
CA PRO A 84 6.71 20.12 16.88
C PRO A 84 8.05 19.35 16.81
N ALA A 85 8.03 18.03 16.93
CA ALA A 85 9.23 17.20 16.87
C ALA A 85 9.97 17.38 15.53
N ARG A 86 11.30 17.41 15.61
CA ARG A 86 12.21 17.47 14.47
C ARG A 86 13.33 16.47 14.69
N VAL A 87 13.73 15.79 13.61
CA VAL A 87 14.89 14.90 13.61
C VAL A 87 15.74 15.14 12.38
N THR A 88 16.97 14.65 12.39
CA THR A 88 17.90 14.80 11.27
C THR A 88 18.40 13.44 10.82
N VAL A 89 18.55 13.27 9.52
CA VAL A 89 19.28 12.15 8.90
C VAL A 89 20.44 12.69 8.04
N SER A 90 21.55 11.96 7.98
CA SER A 90 22.69 12.32 7.13
C SER A 90 22.53 11.70 5.73
N ILE A 91 22.44 12.56 4.71
CA ILE A 91 22.34 12.16 3.29
C ILE A 91 23.44 12.88 2.51
N GLU A 92 24.38 12.13 1.94
CA GLU A 92 25.53 12.66 1.16
C GLU A 92 26.34 13.71 1.94
N GLY A 93 26.55 13.46 3.23
CA GLY A 93 27.26 14.33 4.18
C GLY A 93 26.43 15.54 4.64
N ARG A 94 25.19 15.69 4.16
CA ARG A 94 24.31 16.82 4.46
C ARG A 94 23.27 16.42 5.51
N ALA A 95 23.04 17.31 6.45
CA ALA A 95 21.97 17.17 7.44
C ALA A 95 20.61 17.47 6.78
N VAL A 96 19.75 16.47 6.67
CA VAL A 96 18.36 16.63 6.20
C VAL A 96 17.43 16.59 7.40
N VAL A 97 16.79 17.71 7.68
CA VAL A 97 15.82 17.88 8.78
C VAL A 97 14.47 17.31 8.35
N LEU A 98 13.81 16.58 9.25
CA LEU A 98 12.50 15.98 9.02
C LEU A 98 11.50 16.51 10.04
N ARG A 99 10.28 16.81 9.56
CA ARG A 99 9.09 16.95 10.42
C ARG A 99 8.21 15.72 10.32
N ALA A 100 7.24 15.64 11.23
CA ALA A 100 6.19 14.63 11.19
C ALA A 100 4.80 15.27 11.17
N TRP A 101 3.94 14.72 10.33
CA TRP A 101 2.50 14.96 10.34
C TRP A 101 1.80 13.78 11.00
N ARG A 102 0.73 14.04 11.75
CA ARG A 102 -0.08 13.01 12.42
C ARG A 102 -1.44 12.85 11.73
N PHE A 103 -1.78 11.60 11.43
CA PHE A 103 -3.13 11.15 11.06
C PHE A 103 -3.62 10.14 12.10
N ASP A 104 -4.81 10.33 12.64
CA ASP A 104 -5.40 9.41 13.63
C ASP A 104 -6.43 8.49 12.96
N THR A 105 -6.18 7.18 13.02
CA THR A 105 -7.17 6.18 12.64
C THR A 105 -7.96 5.77 13.88
N HIS A 106 -9.27 6.00 13.85
CA HIS A 106 -10.17 5.67 14.94
C HIS A 106 -10.81 4.30 14.69
N GLY A 107 -10.70 3.42 15.68
CA GLY A 107 -11.42 2.15 15.70
C GLY A 107 -12.86 2.33 16.19
N VAL A 108 -13.67 1.29 16.04
CA VAL A 108 -15.08 1.26 16.44
C VAL A 108 -15.29 1.49 17.94
N GLY A 109 -14.36 1.03 18.78
CA GLY A 109 -14.34 1.26 20.23
C GLY A 109 -13.79 2.63 20.65
N GLY A 110 -13.40 3.48 19.70
CA GLY A 110 -12.82 4.80 19.95
C GLY A 110 -11.31 4.80 20.20
N ALA A 111 -10.66 3.63 20.26
CA ALA A 111 -9.21 3.52 20.29
C ALA A 111 -8.58 4.13 19.03
N VAL A 112 -7.35 4.63 19.17
CA VAL A 112 -6.67 5.40 18.13
C VAL A 112 -5.32 4.77 17.82
N VAL A 113 -5.07 4.52 16.54
CA VAL A 113 -3.74 4.20 16.03
C VAL A 113 -3.21 5.42 15.27
N PRO A 114 -2.20 6.14 15.81
CA PRO A 114 -1.59 7.26 15.11
C PRO A 114 -0.69 6.77 13.98
N THR A 115 -0.77 7.45 12.84
CA THR A 115 0.17 7.32 11.73
C THR A 115 0.99 8.60 11.60
N TYR A 116 2.31 8.47 11.60
CA TYR A 116 3.24 9.57 11.38
C TYR A 116 3.76 9.57 9.95
N LEU A 117 3.55 10.68 9.24
CA LEU A 117 4.01 10.89 7.88
C LEU A 117 5.22 11.83 7.91
N LEU A 118 6.38 11.29 7.55
CA LEU A 118 7.64 12.04 7.54
C LEU A 118 7.73 12.92 6.29
N ASP A 119 8.30 14.11 6.47
CA ASP A 119 8.35 15.13 5.43
C ASP A 119 9.65 15.93 5.52
N ALA A 120 10.36 15.99 4.38
CA ALA A 120 11.61 16.72 4.22
C ALA A 120 11.40 18.14 3.67
N ASP A 121 10.17 18.54 3.31
CA ASP A 121 9.89 19.87 2.78
C ASP A 121 9.95 20.95 3.88
N LEU A 122 11.14 21.30 4.35
CA LEU A 122 11.38 22.32 5.35
C LEU A 122 12.32 23.40 4.80
N PRO A 123 12.19 24.66 5.23
CA PRO A 123 13.09 25.74 4.79
C PRO A 123 14.54 25.52 5.23
N ASP A 124 14.78 24.74 6.28
CA ASP A 124 16.11 24.34 6.76
C ASP A 124 16.86 23.42 5.76
N ASN A 125 16.13 22.78 4.85
CA ASN A 125 16.67 21.87 3.87
C ASN A 125 16.93 22.55 2.52
N THR A 126 17.89 22.03 1.77
CA THR A 126 18.15 22.51 0.41
C THR A 126 16.94 22.25 -0.50
N PRO A 127 16.75 23.03 -1.59
CA PRO A 127 15.65 22.80 -2.53
C PRO A 127 15.61 21.36 -3.08
N ALA A 128 16.76 20.71 -3.24
CA ALA A 128 16.82 19.32 -3.69
C ALA A 128 16.32 18.35 -2.60
N ASP A 129 16.74 18.52 -1.34
CA ASP A 129 16.36 17.61 -0.26
C ASP A 129 14.87 17.71 0.10
N ARG A 130 14.28 18.89 -0.07
CA ARG A 130 12.83 19.11 0.11
C ARG A 130 11.98 18.21 -0.77
N THR A 131 12.51 17.78 -1.93
CA THR A 131 11.78 16.92 -2.88
C THR A 131 11.87 15.42 -2.55
N LEU A 132 12.69 15.01 -1.56
CA LEU A 132 12.88 13.59 -1.23
C LEU A 132 11.61 12.90 -0.74
N THR A 133 10.59 13.66 -0.32
CA THR A 133 9.27 13.17 0.08
C THR A 133 8.14 13.58 -0.87
N ASP A 134 8.45 13.86 -2.15
CA ASP A 134 7.47 14.25 -3.17
C ASP A 134 6.70 13.06 -3.74
N HIS A 135 7.39 12.09 -4.37
CA HIS A 135 6.76 11.07 -5.20
C HIS A 135 6.89 9.68 -4.59
N LEU A 136 5.77 8.97 -4.50
CA LEU A 136 5.77 7.54 -4.16
C LEU A 136 6.29 6.73 -5.35
N TYR A 137 7.31 5.89 -5.14
CA TYR A 137 7.93 5.07 -6.21
C TYR A 137 8.40 5.88 -7.43
N GLY A 138 8.83 7.12 -7.21
CA GLY A 138 9.40 7.99 -8.25
C GLY A 138 10.93 7.96 -8.29
N GLY A 139 11.48 8.81 -9.16
CA GLY A 139 12.91 9.09 -9.21
C GLY A 139 13.77 7.91 -9.70
N ASP A 140 15.06 8.00 -9.39
CA ASP A 140 16.08 6.99 -9.68
C ASP A 140 16.46 6.18 -8.43
N GLN A 141 17.46 5.31 -8.54
CA GLN A 141 17.94 4.51 -7.41
C GLN A 141 18.43 5.38 -6.24
N ARG A 142 19.05 6.54 -6.51
CA ARG A 142 19.47 7.48 -5.47
C ARG A 142 18.25 8.01 -4.71
N TYR A 143 17.24 8.50 -5.44
CA TYR A 143 16.01 9.01 -4.85
C TYR A 143 15.32 7.95 -3.97
N ARG A 144 15.21 6.72 -4.49
CA ARG A 144 14.66 5.58 -3.74
C ARG A 144 15.43 5.29 -2.46
N LEU A 145 16.77 5.24 -2.53
CA LEU A 145 17.59 5.02 -1.34
C LEU A 145 17.41 6.15 -0.30
N CYS A 146 17.36 7.42 -0.73
CA CYS A 146 17.08 8.54 0.17
C CYS A 146 15.70 8.39 0.87
N GLN A 147 14.67 7.93 0.15
CA GLN A 147 13.37 7.66 0.75
C GLN A 147 13.42 6.55 1.79
N GLU A 148 14.15 5.47 1.53
CA GLU A 148 14.30 4.36 2.47
C GLU A 148 15.13 4.76 3.70
N ILE A 149 16.10 5.66 3.56
CA ILE A 149 16.83 6.28 4.69
C ILE A 149 15.87 7.10 5.55
N ILE A 150 15.07 7.98 4.93
CA ILE A 150 14.09 8.80 5.64
C ILE A 150 13.05 7.92 6.35
N LEU A 151 12.52 6.91 5.67
CA LEU A 151 11.52 6.00 6.24
C LEU A 151 12.08 5.15 7.38
N GLY A 152 13.19 4.44 7.13
CA GLY A 152 13.76 3.49 8.08
C GLY A 152 14.47 4.19 9.24
N ILE A 153 15.51 4.97 8.94
CA ILE A 153 16.34 5.64 9.94
C ILE A 153 15.61 6.85 10.52
N GLY A 154 15.12 7.73 9.66
CA GLY A 154 14.39 8.92 10.07
C GLY A 154 13.12 8.60 10.84
N GLY A 155 12.43 7.50 10.49
CA GLY A 155 11.25 7.04 11.21
C GLY A 155 11.52 6.54 12.61
N VAL A 156 12.58 5.75 12.83
CA VAL A 156 12.98 5.34 14.19
C VAL A 156 13.34 6.56 15.03
N ARG A 157 14.19 7.45 14.51
CA ARG A 157 14.56 8.71 15.19
C ARG A 157 13.34 9.55 15.54
N MET A 158 12.40 9.69 14.61
CA MET A 158 11.16 10.44 14.84
C MET A 158 10.31 9.82 15.94
N LEU A 159 10.17 8.48 15.97
CA LEU A 159 9.46 7.80 17.05
C LEU A 159 10.11 8.08 18.41
N ARG A 160 11.46 8.07 18.50
CA ARG A 160 12.17 8.47 19.74
C ARG A 160 11.87 9.91 20.14
N ALA A 161 11.95 10.84 19.19
CA ALA A 161 11.66 12.26 19.44
C ALA A 161 10.21 12.52 19.88
N LEU A 162 9.28 11.64 19.49
CA LEU A 162 7.88 11.65 19.92
C LEU A 162 7.63 10.92 21.25
N GLY A 163 8.68 10.40 21.89
CA GLY A 163 8.63 9.75 23.20
C GLY A 163 8.37 8.24 23.16
N TYR A 164 8.41 7.59 22.00
CA TYR A 164 8.29 6.13 21.89
C TYR A 164 9.64 5.47 22.23
N GLU A 165 9.97 5.42 23.52
CA GLU A 165 11.23 4.84 24.00
C GLU A 165 11.19 3.30 24.09
N SER A 166 10.02 2.73 24.33
CA SER A 166 9.84 1.28 24.58
C SER A 166 8.90 0.63 23.54
N ILE A 167 9.38 0.52 22.30
CA ILE A 167 8.69 -0.20 21.22
C ILE A 167 9.04 -1.69 21.33
N ARG A 168 8.02 -2.54 21.45
CA ARG A 168 8.18 -3.99 21.59
C ARG A 168 8.61 -4.63 20.28
N ARG A 169 8.02 -4.21 19.15
CA ARG A 169 8.30 -4.77 17.83
C ARG A 169 8.29 -3.71 16.74
N PHE A 170 9.21 -3.85 15.79
CA PHE A 170 9.26 -3.07 14.55
C PHE A 170 8.82 -3.98 13.41
N HIS A 171 7.68 -3.67 12.78
CA HIS A 171 7.14 -4.43 11.67
C HIS A 171 7.45 -3.71 10.36
N MET A 172 8.28 -4.33 9.53
CA MET A 172 8.60 -3.89 8.17
C MET A 172 7.61 -4.52 7.19
N ASN A 173 6.80 -3.67 6.55
CA ASN A 173 5.89 -4.06 5.49
C ASN A 173 6.59 -3.93 4.12
N GLU A 174 7.12 -5.04 3.62
CA GLU A 174 8.09 -5.11 2.51
C GLU A 174 9.45 -4.44 2.84
N GLY A 175 10.46 -4.65 1.99
CA GLY A 175 11.86 -4.29 2.26
C GLY A 175 12.16 -2.78 2.40
N HIS A 176 11.23 -1.89 2.03
CA HIS A 176 11.45 -0.44 1.94
C HIS A 176 11.86 0.25 3.26
N ALA A 177 11.56 -0.38 4.40
CA ALA A 177 11.89 0.15 5.71
C ALA A 177 13.09 -0.56 6.35
N ALA A 178 13.77 -1.46 5.61
CA ALA A 178 14.80 -2.33 6.17
C ALA A 178 15.99 -1.57 6.78
N LEU A 179 16.28 -0.34 6.35
CA LEU A 179 17.32 0.49 6.97
C LEU A 179 17.03 0.86 8.44
N LEU A 180 15.80 0.66 8.94
CA LEU A 180 15.51 0.81 10.37
C LEU A 180 16.38 -0.10 11.24
N VAL A 181 16.82 -1.26 10.72
CA VAL A 181 17.68 -2.18 11.47
C VAL A 181 19.06 -1.58 11.75
N LEU A 182 19.51 -0.65 10.89
CA LEU A 182 20.77 0.08 11.11
C LEU A 182 20.63 1.12 12.22
N GLU A 183 19.51 1.83 12.29
CA GLU A 183 19.30 2.77 13.41
C GLU A 183 19.17 2.01 14.73
N LEU A 184 18.40 0.92 14.77
CA LEU A 184 18.28 0.08 15.98
C LEU A 184 19.62 -0.54 16.40
N GLY A 185 20.44 -0.98 15.44
CA GLY A 185 21.78 -1.49 15.72
C GLY A 185 22.69 -0.43 16.32
N TYR A 186 22.63 0.80 15.80
CA TYR A 186 23.42 1.92 16.30
C TYR A 186 22.97 2.36 17.70
N GLU A 187 21.66 2.42 17.97
CA GLU A 187 21.12 2.69 19.31
C GLU A 187 21.60 1.64 20.32
N GLU A 188 21.50 0.35 19.98
CA GLU A 188 21.88 -0.75 20.85
C GLU A 188 23.39 -0.81 21.09
N MET A 189 24.20 -0.53 20.05
CA MET A 189 25.65 -0.39 20.17
C MET A 189 26.03 0.68 21.19
N ARG A 190 25.45 1.87 21.06
CA ARG A 190 25.70 2.99 21.98
C ARG A 190 25.23 2.67 23.39
N ARG A 191 24.07 2.04 23.54
CA ARG A 191 23.54 1.60 24.85
C ARG A 191 24.50 0.63 25.56
N ARG A 192 25.21 -0.21 24.80
CA ARG A 192 26.23 -1.13 25.32
C ARG A 192 27.63 -0.52 25.47
N GLY A 193 27.83 0.75 25.08
CA GLY A 193 29.14 1.40 25.10
C GLY A 193 30.14 0.80 24.11
N GLN A 194 29.67 0.19 23.02
CA GLN A 194 30.51 -0.36 21.97
C GLN A 194 30.76 0.66 20.86
N THR A 195 31.82 0.44 20.07
CA THR A 195 32.23 1.33 18.97
C THR A 195 31.83 0.81 17.59
N GLU A 196 31.48 -0.47 17.49
CA GLU A 196 31.10 -1.13 16.23
C GLU A 196 29.89 -2.05 16.45
N VAL A 197 29.04 -2.18 15.42
CA VAL A 197 27.93 -3.13 15.42
C VAL A 197 28.45 -4.52 15.12
N ASN A 198 28.43 -5.37 16.14
CA ASN A 198 28.84 -6.77 16.05
C ASN A 198 27.64 -7.73 16.01
N ARG A 199 27.96 -9.03 15.95
CA ARG A 199 26.96 -10.10 15.90
C ARG A 199 26.00 -10.10 17.09
N GLU A 200 26.45 -9.78 18.30
CA GLU A 200 25.60 -9.79 19.48
C GLU A 200 24.55 -8.66 19.43
N ILE A 201 24.94 -7.50 18.91
CA ILE A 201 24.02 -6.38 18.66
C ILE A 201 23.03 -6.76 17.56
N ALA A 202 23.50 -7.31 16.43
CA ALA A 202 22.63 -7.74 15.34
C ALA A 202 21.60 -8.79 15.81
N VAL A 203 22.01 -9.74 16.65
CA VAL A 203 21.09 -10.71 17.26
C VAL A 203 20.04 -10.03 18.15
N ALA A 204 20.44 -9.02 18.94
CA ALA A 204 19.49 -8.28 19.77
C ALA A 204 18.46 -7.51 18.92
N VAL A 205 18.91 -6.78 17.89
CA VAL A 205 18.04 -6.08 16.93
C VAL A 205 17.08 -7.05 16.26
N ARG A 206 17.57 -8.23 15.85
CA ARG A 206 16.75 -9.26 15.21
C ARG A 206 15.52 -9.64 16.03
N THR A 207 15.64 -9.69 17.36
CA THR A 207 14.50 -10.01 18.24
C THR A 207 13.39 -8.96 18.26
N LEU A 208 13.70 -7.73 17.83
CA LEU A 208 12.75 -6.62 17.76
C LEU A 208 11.99 -6.60 16.44
N CYS A 209 12.54 -7.17 15.37
CA CYS A 209 12.07 -6.96 14.01
C CYS A 209 11.17 -8.09 13.48
N VAL A 210 10.10 -7.70 12.80
CA VAL A 210 9.16 -8.55 12.06
C VAL A 210 9.15 -8.11 10.60
N PHE A 211 9.17 -9.06 9.66
CA PHE A 211 9.16 -8.77 8.23
C PHE A 211 8.03 -9.48 7.48
N THR A 212 7.23 -8.73 6.73
CA THR A 212 6.28 -9.28 5.76
C THR A 212 6.79 -9.08 4.35
N THR A 213 6.87 -10.16 3.55
CA THR A 213 7.15 -10.09 2.12
C THR A 213 5.87 -10.29 1.30
N HIS A 214 5.67 -9.43 0.29
CA HIS A 214 4.47 -9.41 -0.58
C HIS A 214 4.77 -9.81 -2.02
N THR A 215 6.05 -9.78 -2.38
CA THR A 215 6.50 -9.89 -3.76
C THR A 215 6.96 -11.33 -4.05
N PRO A 216 6.33 -12.04 -5.00
CA PRO A 216 6.71 -13.41 -5.36
C PRO A 216 7.74 -13.45 -6.50
N VAL A 217 8.42 -12.34 -6.82
CA VAL A 217 9.34 -12.23 -7.95
C VAL A 217 10.59 -11.39 -7.61
N PRO A 218 11.80 -11.81 -8.04
CA PRO A 218 13.06 -11.10 -7.74
C PRO A 218 13.07 -9.62 -8.13
N ALA A 219 12.40 -9.25 -9.23
CA ALA A 219 12.40 -7.90 -9.78
C ALA A 219 11.64 -6.86 -8.93
N GLY A 220 10.87 -7.28 -7.91
CA GLY A 220 10.16 -6.37 -7.03
C GLY A 220 10.87 -6.10 -5.69
N HIS A 221 12.13 -6.54 -5.55
CA HIS A 221 12.94 -6.25 -4.36
C HIS A 221 13.97 -5.16 -4.67
N ASP A 222 13.93 -4.05 -3.92
CA ASP A 222 14.87 -2.95 -4.09
C ASP A 222 16.32 -3.39 -3.81
N GLN A 223 17.22 -2.99 -4.71
CA GLN A 223 18.64 -3.32 -4.69
C GLN A 223 19.48 -2.08 -4.99
N PHE A 224 20.51 -1.85 -4.19
CA PHE A 224 21.39 -0.70 -4.31
C PHE A 224 22.85 -1.14 -4.38
N ALA A 225 23.60 -0.60 -5.34
CA ALA A 225 25.04 -0.83 -5.39
C ALA A 225 25.72 -0.25 -4.13
N LEU A 226 26.69 -0.97 -3.56
CA LEU A 226 27.37 -0.57 -2.34
C LEU A 226 28.05 0.80 -2.49
N GLY A 227 28.58 1.12 -3.68
CA GLY A 227 29.13 2.45 -3.97
C GLY A 227 28.10 3.57 -3.84
N LEU A 228 26.84 3.32 -4.27
CA LEU A 228 25.75 4.27 -4.08
C LEU A 228 25.38 4.37 -2.59
N LEU A 229 25.32 3.24 -1.88
CA LEU A 229 25.05 3.23 -0.45
C LEU A 229 26.06 4.08 0.33
N HIS A 230 27.37 3.86 0.14
CA HIS A 230 28.41 4.64 0.82
C HIS A 230 28.39 6.13 0.44
N HIS A 231 27.98 6.45 -0.77
CA HIS A 231 27.87 7.84 -1.20
C HIS A 231 26.68 8.55 -0.55
N VAL A 232 25.53 7.87 -0.45
CA VAL A 232 24.27 8.46 0.01
C VAL A 232 24.09 8.36 1.53
N LEU A 233 24.32 7.18 2.13
CA LEU A 233 24.23 6.98 3.56
C LEU A 233 25.57 7.30 4.21
N THR A 234 25.66 8.50 4.79
CA THR A 234 26.85 9.04 5.47
C THR A 234 26.60 9.23 6.97
N ASP A 235 25.65 8.47 7.52
CA ASP A 235 25.34 8.43 8.94
C ASP A 235 26.17 7.33 9.63
N PHE A 236 26.05 7.19 10.95
CA PHE A 236 26.62 6.08 11.74
C PHE A 236 28.13 6.01 11.93
N ASP A 237 28.89 7.07 11.61
CA ASP A 237 30.35 7.10 11.78
C ASP A 237 31.01 5.84 11.15
N HIS A 238 31.89 5.15 11.89
CA HIS A 238 32.53 3.88 11.49
C HIS A 238 31.81 2.64 12.03
N ALA A 239 30.59 2.79 12.59
CA ALA A 239 29.91 1.72 13.33
C ALA A 239 29.66 0.46 12.48
N TYR A 240 29.57 0.61 11.16
CA TYR A 240 29.28 -0.45 10.21
C TYR A 240 30.46 -0.83 9.31
N ASP A 241 31.63 -0.21 9.40
CA ASP A 241 32.73 -0.40 8.44
C ASP A 241 33.16 -1.87 8.25
N ARG A 242 33.18 -2.64 9.35
CA ARG A 242 33.54 -4.06 9.32
C ARG A 242 32.38 -4.99 8.96
N SER A 243 31.14 -4.50 9.10
CA SER A 243 29.91 -5.26 8.92
C SER A 243 29.20 -4.93 7.61
N ALA A 244 29.55 -3.84 6.94
CA ALA A 244 28.93 -3.36 5.69
C ALA A 244 29.02 -4.41 4.56
N VAL A 245 30.16 -5.13 4.50
CA VAL A 245 30.36 -6.24 3.56
C VAL A 245 29.45 -7.42 3.87
N ALA A 246 29.08 -7.64 5.13
CA ALA A 246 28.22 -8.76 5.52
C ALA A 246 26.74 -8.55 5.14
N PHE A 247 26.31 -7.30 4.92
CA PHE A 247 24.95 -6.97 4.47
C PHE A 247 24.81 -6.95 2.93
N CYS A 248 25.91 -7.05 2.20
CA CYS A 248 25.93 -6.94 0.75
C CYS A 248 26.41 -8.23 0.10
N LEU A 249 25.66 -8.73 -0.88
CA LEU A 249 26.06 -9.84 -1.72
C LEU A 249 26.61 -9.28 -3.03
N ASP A 250 27.85 -9.64 -3.39
CA ASP A 250 28.52 -9.19 -4.62
C ASP A 250 28.53 -7.64 -4.80
N GLY A 251 28.67 -6.90 -3.69
CA GLY A 251 28.67 -5.44 -3.70
C GLY A 251 27.30 -4.81 -3.92
N ILE A 252 26.21 -5.56 -3.71
CA ILE A 252 24.83 -5.09 -3.79
C ILE A 252 24.16 -5.27 -2.43
N LEU A 253 23.59 -4.19 -1.90
CA LEU A 253 22.65 -4.25 -0.79
C LEU A 253 21.27 -4.61 -1.32
N ASN A 254 20.74 -5.76 -0.91
CA ASN A 254 19.37 -6.14 -1.21
C ASN A 254 18.51 -5.93 0.04
N MET A 255 17.51 -5.06 -0.09
CA MET A 255 16.68 -4.63 1.04
C MET A 255 15.85 -5.77 1.65
N THR A 256 15.49 -6.76 0.83
CA THR A 256 14.77 -7.94 1.30
C THR A 256 15.68 -8.86 2.10
N TYR A 257 16.92 -9.10 1.66
CA TYR A 257 17.88 -9.88 2.47
C TYR A 257 18.24 -9.16 3.76
N LEU A 258 18.44 -7.83 3.71
CA LEU A 258 18.65 -7.03 4.92
C LEU A 258 17.51 -7.23 5.94
N ALA A 259 16.25 -7.20 5.50
CA ALA A 259 15.10 -7.43 6.35
C ALA A 259 15.00 -8.88 6.85
N LEU A 260 15.24 -9.87 5.99
CA LEU A 260 15.20 -11.29 6.31
C LEU A 260 16.25 -11.68 7.36
N ASP A 261 17.49 -11.23 7.19
CA ASP A 261 18.61 -11.53 8.08
C ASP A 261 18.42 -10.93 9.47
N ASN A 262 17.76 -9.77 9.53
CA ASN A 262 17.58 -9.00 10.76
C ASN A 262 16.16 -9.11 11.32
N SER A 263 15.37 -10.12 10.94
CA SER A 263 14.04 -10.37 11.53
C SER A 263 13.95 -11.72 12.24
N HIS A 264 13.30 -11.75 13.41
CA HIS A 264 13.03 -13.00 14.13
C HIS A 264 11.79 -13.72 13.61
N TYR A 265 10.80 -12.97 13.09
CA TYR A 265 9.59 -13.50 12.49
C TYR A 265 9.43 -12.96 11.07
N ILE A 266 9.18 -13.87 10.13
CA ILE A 266 9.03 -13.57 8.71
C ILE A 266 7.76 -14.26 8.22
N ASN A 267 6.90 -13.54 7.49
CA ASN A 267 5.72 -14.14 6.89
C ASN A 267 5.48 -13.69 5.45
N GLY A 268 4.91 -14.60 4.66
CA GLY A 268 4.20 -14.27 3.44
C GLY A 268 2.73 -13.92 3.70
N VAL A 269 2.02 -13.58 2.64
CA VAL A 269 0.66 -12.99 2.70
C VAL A 269 -0.50 -13.94 2.35
N ALA A 270 -0.19 -15.20 2.07
CA ALA A 270 -1.13 -16.28 1.84
C ALA A 270 -0.41 -17.62 1.99
N LYS A 271 -1.13 -18.72 2.22
CA LYS A 271 -0.53 -20.07 2.32
C LYS A 271 0.31 -20.42 1.08
N ARG A 272 -0.26 -20.27 -0.11
CA ARG A 272 0.44 -20.52 -1.39
C ARG A 272 1.60 -19.55 -1.61
N HIS A 273 1.44 -18.28 -1.20
CA HIS A 273 2.53 -17.31 -1.27
C HIS A 273 3.69 -17.72 -0.36
N GLY A 274 3.42 -18.18 0.87
CA GLY A 274 4.46 -18.68 1.76
C GLY A 274 5.20 -19.90 1.21
N GLU A 275 4.53 -20.79 0.47
CA GLU A 275 5.19 -21.87 -0.26
C GLU A 275 6.18 -21.33 -1.31
N ILE A 276 5.75 -20.36 -2.14
CA ILE A 276 6.58 -19.73 -3.16
C ILE A 276 7.76 -18.96 -2.53
N SER A 277 7.51 -18.19 -1.47
CA SER A 277 8.56 -17.45 -0.77
C SER A 277 9.61 -18.39 -0.16
N ARG A 278 9.23 -19.57 0.37
CA ARG A 278 10.21 -20.58 0.82
C ARG A 278 11.01 -21.18 -0.32
N GLN A 279 10.48 -21.25 -1.54
CA GLN A 279 11.26 -21.68 -2.70
C GLN A 279 12.28 -20.62 -3.11
N MET A 280 11.90 -19.34 -3.06
CA MET A 280 12.80 -18.22 -3.37
C MET A 280 13.88 -18.00 -2.31
N PHE A 281 13.52 -18.15 -1.03
CA PHE A 281 14.34 -17.79 0.13
C PHE A 281 14.58 -19.01 1.03
N GLY A 282 14.97 -20.15 0.45
CA GLY A 282 14.97 -21.47 1.10
C GLY A 282 15.76 -21.61 2.40
N GLN A 283 16.65 -20.67 2.72
CA GLN A 283 17.39 -20.62 3.98
C GLN A 283 16.59 -20.02 5.15
N TYR A 284 15.45 -19.37 4.90
CA TYR A 284 14.66 -18.67 5.91
C TYR A 284 13.39 -19.43 6.28
N LYS A 285 13.04 -19.42 7.57
CA LYS A 285 11.74 -19.87 8.03
C LYS A 285 10.71 -18.77 7.77
N ILE A 286 9.87 -18.98 6.77
CA ILE A 286 8.80 -18.06 6.38
C ILE A 286 7.45 -18.67 6.75
N ASP A 287 6.68 -18.00 7.58
CA ASP A 287 5.30 -18.39 7.92
C ASP A 287 4.29 -17.77 6.93
N SER A 288 2.99 -17.90 7.18
CA SER A 288 1.95 -17.38 6.28
C SER A 288 0.81 -16.78 7.08
N ILE A 289 0.59 -15.48 6.91
CA ILE A 289 -0.56 -14.76 7.45
C ILE A 289 -1.38 -14.32 6.25
N THR A 290 -2.58 -14.86 6.09
CA THR A 290 -3.45 -14.50 4.97
C THR A 290 -3.92 -13.05 5.12
N ASN A 291 -3.75 -12.24 4.08
CA ASN A 291 -4.26 -10.87 4.05
C ASN A 291 -5.76 -10.80 4.35
N GLY A 292 -6.17 -9.74 5.02
CA GLY A 292 -7.57 -9.37 5.25
C GLY A 292 -7.88 -7.99 4.69
N VAL A 293 -9.17 -7.65 4.65
CA VAL A 293 -9.66 -6.30 4.34
C VAL A 293 -10.54 -5.84 5.49
N HIS A 294 -10.58 -4.54 5.76
CA HIS A 294 -11.34 -3.99 6.87
C HIS A 294 -12.84 -3.92 6.54
N ALA A 295 -13.66 -4.80 7.14
CA ALA A 295 -15.08 -4.95 6.80
C ALA A 295 -15.86 -3.63 6.93
N GLY A 296 -15.65 -2.88 8.04
CA GLY A 296 -16.33 -1.60 8.28
C GLY A 296 -16.02 -0.51 7.24
N PHE A 297 -14.88 -0.61 6.54
CA PHE A 297 -14.44 0.37 5.55
C PHE A 297 -14.94 0.03 4.14
N TRP A 298 -14.88 -1.26 3.79
CA TRP A 298 -15.18 -1.75 2.44
C TRP A 298 -16.64 -2.13 2.21
N ILE A 299 -17.39 -2.53 3.23
CA ILE A 299 -18.81 -2.84 3.08
C ILE A 299 -19.59 -1.54 2.83
N ALA A 300 -20.43 -1.54 1.79
CA ALA A 300 -21.21 -0.37 1.38
C ALA A 300 -22.22 0.05 2.47
N PRO A 301 -22.49 1.36 2.67
CA PRO A 301 -23.42 1.83 3.71
C PRO A 301 -24.79 1.16 3.69
N GLN A 302 -25.32 0.84 2.50
CA GLN A 302 -26.61 0.17 2.31
C GLN A 302 -26.59 -1.25 2.88
N ILE A 303 -25.48 -1.99 2.67
CA ILE A 303 -25.29 -3.33 3.23
C ILE A 303 -25.02 -3.24 4.73
N GLN A 304 -24.24 -2.25 5.18
CA GLN A 304 -24.02 -2.01 6.60
C GLN A 304 -25.35 -1.83 7.34
N ALA A 305 -26.29 -1.04 6.80
CA ALA A 305 -27.60 -0.86 7.42
C ALA A 305 -28.43 -2.15 7.53
N VAL A 306 -28.22 -3.13 6.63
CA VAL A 306 -28.82 -4.46 6.76
C VAL A 306 -28.11 -5.24 7.86
N LEU A 307 -26.78 -5.25 7.87
CA LEU A 307 -26.00 -5.93 8.90
C LEU A 307 -26.29 -5.37 10.30
N ASP A 308 -26.49 -4.07 10.44
CA ASP A 308 -26.80 -3.40 11.71
C ASP A 308 -28.13 -3.88 12.32
N ARG A 309 -29.10 -4.24 11.48
CA ARG A 309 -30.40 -4.77 11.94
C ARG A 309 -30.33 -6.24 12.33
N HIS A 310 -29.41 -7.01 11.74
CA HIS A 310 -29.40 -8.48 11.84
C HIS A 310 -28.22 -9.04 12.65
N ILE A 311 -27.11 -8.31 12.77
CA ILE A 311 -25.85 -8.76 13.38
C ILE A 311 -25.22 -7.60 14.14
N SER A 312 -25.67 -7.30 15.36
CA SER A 312 -25.28 -6.08 16.09
C SER A 312 -23.77 -5.88 16.32
N SER A 313 -22.97 -6.95 16.33
CA SER A 313 -21.54 -6.93 16.64
C SER A 313 -20.61 -7.14 15.43
N TRP A 314 -21.12 -6.97 14.20
CA TRP A 314 -20.36 -7.37 13.00
C TRP A 314 -19.09 -6.54 12.79
N ARG A 315 -19.03 -5.32 13.34
CA ARG A 315 -17.88 -4.44 13.23
C ARG A 315 -16.76 -4.83 14.19
N GLU A 316 -17.11 -5.20 15.42
CA GLU A 316 -16.18 -5.62 16.48
C GLU A 316 -15.74 -7.08 16.31
N ASP A 317 -16.67 -7.96 15.94
CA ASP A 317 -16.42 -9.37 15.66
C ASP A 317 -16.83 -9.70 14.23
N ASN A 318 -15.90 -9.60 13.29
CA ASN A 318 -16.14 -9.98 11.90
C ASN A 318 -16.47 -11.48 11.75
N ALA A 319 -16.14 -12.36 12.71
CA ALA A 319 -16.56 -13.76 12.64
C ALA A 319 -18.08 -13.91 12.75
N SER A 320 -18.78 -12.94 13.35
CA SER A 320 -20.24 -12.91 13.39
C SER A 320 -20.89 -12.72 12.01
N LEU A 321 -20.15 -12.27 10.99
CA LEU A 321 -20.64 -12.20 9.60
C LEU A 321 -21.11 -13.55 9.05
N ARG A 322 -20.70 -14.67 9.67
CA ARG A 322 -21.24 -16.01 9.37
C ARG A 322 -22.77 -16.09 9.50
N TYR A 323 -23.38 -15.25 10.35
CA TYR A 323 -24.82 -15.19 10.55
C TYR A 323 -25.56 -14.48 9.42
N ALA A 324 -24.85 -13.84 8.47
CA ALA A 324 -25.46 -13.22 7.29
C ALA A 324 -26.23 -14.22 6.42
N LEU A 325 -25.96 -15.53 6.55
CA LEU A 325 -26.73 -16.59 5.91
C LEU A 325 -28.21 -16.62 6.33
N GLY A 326 -28.53 -16.09 7.51
CA GLY A 326 -29.91 -15.98 8.01
C GLY A 326 -30.66 -14.74 7.52
N ILE A 327 -29.97 -13.77 6.90
CA ILE A 327 -30.59 -12.52 6.45
C ILE A 327 -31.51 -12.82 5.25
N PRO A 328 -32.74 -12.27 5.23
CA PRO A 328 -33.61 -12.41 4.08
C PRO A 328 -32.95 -11.91 2.80
N ARG A 329 -32.87 -12.77 1.77
CA ARG A 329 -32.18 -12.47 0.50
C ARG A 329 -32.65 -11.17 -0.16
N HIS A 330 -33.94 -10.83 -0.02
CA HIS A 330 -34.50 -9.61 -0.61
C HIS A 330 -33.97 -8.33 0.03
N GLU A 331 -33.59 -8.35 1.32
CA GLU A 331 -32.97 -7.20 1.99
C GLU A 331 -31.57 -6.93 1.45
N LEU A 332 -30.74 -7.98 1.36
CA LEU A 332 -29.41 -7.90 0.77
C LEU A 332 -29.48 -7.48 -0.71
N TRP A 333 -30.43 -8.05 -1.46
CA TRP A 333 -30.63 -7.70 -2.87
C TRP A 333 -31.10 -6.25 -3.05
N SER A 334 -31.99 -5.75 -2.19
CA SER A 334 -32.42 -4.34 -2.21
C SER A 334 -31.27 -3.40 -1.89
N ALA A 335 -30.46 -3.71 -0.88
CA ALA A 335 -29.28 -2.92 -0.53
C ALA A 335 -28.24 -2.91 -1.66
N HIS A 336 -27.99 -4.08 -2.29
CA HIS A 336 -27.12 -4.20 -3.46
C HIS A 336 -27.61 -3.36 -4.65
N GLN A 337 -28.91 -3.45 -4.98
CA GLN A 337 -29.50 -2.64 -6.05
C GLN A 337 -29.35 -1.14 -5.79
N SER A 338 -29.48 -0.69 -4.54
CA SER A 338 -29.24 0.70 -4.16
C SER A 338 -27.78 1.10 -4.35
N ALA A 339 -26.81 0.26 -3.94
CA ALA A 339 -25.39 0.51 -4.19
C ALA A 339 -25.05 0.56 -5.69
N ARG A 340 -25.66 -0.32 -6.51
CA ARG A 340 -25.51 -0.30 -7.97
C ARG A 340 -26.09 0.98 -8.59
N GLN A 341 -27.25 1.44 -8.12
CA GLN A 341 -27.84 2.70 -8.57
C GLN A 341 -26.90 3.88 -8.32
N GLU A 342 -26.27 3.94 -7.15
CA GLU A 342 -25.28 4.97 -6.83
C GLU A 342 -24.04 4.89 -7.73
N LEU A 343 -23.51 3.69 -7.96
CA LEU A 343 -22.38 3.48 -8.89
C LEU A 343 -22.73 3.97 -10.30
N VAL A 344 -23.86 3.53 -10.85
CA VAL A 344 -24.30 3.89 -12.21
C VAL A 344 -24.54 5.38 -12.34
N ALA A 345 -25.22 5.99 -11.36
CA ALA A 345 -25.44 7.44 -11.34
C ALA A 345 -24.11 8.21 -11.30
N TRP A 346 -23.18 7.78 -10.45
CA TRP A 346 -21.86 8.40 -10.37
C TRP A 346 -21.08 8.26 -11.68
N ILE A 347 -21.07 7.08 -12.31
CA ILE A 347 -20.38 6.87 -13.60
C ILE A 347 -20.98 7.78 -14.67
N ASN A 348 -22.31 7.79 -14.84
CA ASN A 348 -22.99 8.58 -15.86
C ASN A 348 -22.84 10.10 -15.65
N GLN A 349 -22.59 10.56 -14.43
CA GLN A 349 -22.31 11.97 -14.12
C GLN A 349 -20.88 12.39 -14.49
N HIS A 350 -19.91 11.48 -14.35
CA HIS A 350 -18.48 11.78 -14.53
C HIS A 350 -17.93 11.33 -15.89
N ASN A 351 -18.68 10.50 -16.61
CA ASN A 351 -18.29 9.95 -17.90
C ASN A 351 -19.44 10.13 -18.90
N SER A 352 -19.10 10.38 -20.17
CA SER A 352 -20.06 10.48 -21.26
C SER A 352 -20.60 9.09 -21.67
N THR A 353 -21.24 8.40 -20.73
CA THR A 353 -21.72 7.02 -20.87
C THR A 353 -23.18 6.90 -20.48
N GLN A 354 -23.86 5.87 -20.99
CA GLN A 354 -25.23 5.52 -20.63
C GLN A 354 -25.27 4.11 -20.05
N LEU A 355 -24.97 4.01 -18.76
CA LEU A 355 -25.17 2.79 -17.97
C LEU A 355 -26.56 2.80 -17.34
N PHE A 356 -27.12 1.61 -17.13
CA PHE A 356 -28.44 1.45 -16.51
C PHE A 356 -28.35 0.56 -15.27
N SER A 357 -29.05 0.94 -14.20
CA SER A 357 -29.00 0.23 -12.92
C SER A 357 -29.71 -1.13 -12.95
N ASN A 358 -30.59 -1.39 -13.91
CA ASN A 358 -31.22 -2.68 -14.11
C ASN A 358 -30.41 -3.65 -15.00
N THR A 359 -29.22 -3.24 -15.46
CA THR A 359 -28.33 -4.06 -16.31
C THR A 359 -27.31 -4.83 -15.46
N PHE A 360 -26.99 -6.07 -15.87
CA PHE A 360 -25.96 -6.87 -15.21
C PHE A 360 -24.58 -6.24 -15.39
N THR A 361 -23.94 -5.86 -14.30
CA THR A 361 -22.71 -5.06 -14.32
C THR A 361 -21.49 -5.90 -13.95
N ILE A 362 -20.55 -6.03 -14.88
CA ILE A 362 -19.26 -6.69 -14.65
C ILE A 362 -18.21 -5.65 -14.30
N GLY A 363 -17.48 -5.85 -13.21
CA GLY A 363 -16.38 -4.99 -12.76
C GLY A 363 -15.03 -5.65 -12.93
N PHE A 364 -14.03 -4.88 -13.38
CA PHE A 364 -12.62 -5.24 -13.29
C PHE A 364 -11.82 -4.01 -12.87
N ALA A 365 -11.10 -4.06 -11.74
CA ALA A 365 -10.11 -3.01 -11.47
C ALA A 365 -8.88 -3.49 -10.73
N ARG A 366 -7.70 -3.33 -11.35
CA ARG A 366 -6.38 -3.67 -10.81
C ARG A 366 -5.30 -2.88 -11.55
N ARG A 367 -4.08 -2.78 -10.98
CA ARG A 367 -2.89 -2.26 -11.71
C ARG A 367 -2.75 -2.96 -13.07
N ALA A 368 -2.69 -2.21 -14.16
CA ALA A 368 -2.58 -2.73 -15.51
C ALA A 368 -1.19 -3.34 -15.72
N THR A 369 -1.13 -4.67 -15.71
CA THR A 369 0.10 -5.49 -15.82
C THR A 369 -0.27 -6.79 -16.53
N ALA A 370 0.63 -7.33 -17.36
CA ALA A 370 0.31 -8.43 -18.27
C ALA A 370 -0.23 -9.69 -17.56
N TYR A 371 0.36 -10.08 -16.43
CA TYR A 371 -0.05 -11.29 -15.70
C TYR A 371 -1.48 -11.20 -15.13
N LYS A 372 -2.08 -10.00 -15.01
CA LYS A 372 -3.45 -9.84 -14.51
C LYS A 372 -4.53 -10.03 -15.56
N ARG A 373 -4.15 -10.07 -16.85
CA ARG A 373 -5.02 -10.41 -18.00
C ARG A 373 -6.34 -9.62 -18.03
N ALA A 374 -6.23 -8.29 -18.02
CA ALA A 374 -7.38 -7.38 -18.07
C ALA A 374 -8.15 -7.48 -19.40
N ASP A 375 -7.48 -7.89 -20.46
CA ASP A 375 -7.99 -8.11 -21.81
C ASP A 375 -8.72 -9.45 -21.99
N LEU A 376 -8.64 -10.38 -21.03
CA LEU A 376 -9.15 -11.75 -21.17
C LEU A 376 -10.65 -11.80 -21.48
N LEU A 377 -11.43 -10.85 -20.94
CA LEU A 377 -12.88 -10.75 -21.21
C LEU A 377 -13.18 -10.50 -22.69
N PHE A 378 -12.25 -9.86 -23.40
CA PHE A 378 -12.38 -9.49 -24.81
C PHE A 378 -11.77 -10.51 -25.77
N HIS A 379 -11.15 -11.58 -25.27
CA HIS A 379 -10.55 -12.63 -26.09
C HIS A 379 -11.53 -13.24 -27.11
N ASP A 380 -12.82 -13.36 -26.75
CA ASP A 380 -13.88 -13.81 -27.67
C ASP A 380 -15.08 -12.86 -27.64
N LEU A 381 -14.98 -11.76 -28.39
CA LEU A 381 -16.05 -10.77 -28.53
C LEU A 381 -17.35 -11.35 -29.05
N ARG A 382 -17.30 -12.34 -29.96
CA ARG A 382 -18.50 -12.96 -30.52
C ARG A 382 -19.28 -13.67 -29.43
N ARG A 383 -18.58 -14.41 -28.57
CA ARG A 383 -19.18 -15.05 -27.40
C ARG A 383 -19.73 -14.03 -26.40
N LEU A 384 -18.98 -12.96 -26.10
CA LEU A 384 -19.45 -11.90 -25.19
C LEU A 384 -20.75 -11.25 -25.69
N LEU A 385 -20.81 -10.92 -26.98
CA LEU A 385 -22.00 -10.33 -27.60
C LEU A 385 -23.16 -11.31 -27.69
N ALA A 386 -22.90 -12.59 -27.94
CA ALA A 386 -23.93 -13.63 -27.90
C ALA A 386 -24.52 -13.80 -26.49
N LEU A 387 -23.70 -13.70 -25.43
CA LEU A 387 -24.17 -13.71 -24.05
C LEU A 387 -25.04 -12.48 -23.75
N HIS A 388 -24.58 -11.28 -24.15
CA HIS A 388 -25.35 -10.04 -24.00
C HIS A 388 -26.72 -10.11 -24.70
N ALA A 389 -26.78 -10.73 -25.90
CA ALA A 389 -28.03 -10.86 -26.65
C ALA A 389 -28.98 -11.93 -26.08
N ASN A 390 -28.44 -13.08 -25.66
CA ASN A 390 -29.26 -14.26 -25.33
C ASN A 390 -29.54 -14.43 -23.83
N ALA A 391 -28.61 -14.03 -22.95
CA ALA A 391 -28.75 -14.19 -21.50
C ALA A 391 -29.29 -12.94 -20.80
N GLY A 392 -29.23 -11.78 -21.47
CA GLY A 392 -29.67 -10.50 -20.94
C GLY A 392 -28.59 -9.41 -21.05
N PRO A 393 -28.96 -8.14 -20.91
CA PRO A 393 -28.05 -7.03 -21.12
C PRO A 393 -26.92 -7.03 -20.09
N ILE A 394 -25.70 -6.86 -20.61
CA ILE A 394 -24.44 -6.76 -19.87
C ILE A 394 -23.85 -5.38 -20.09
N GLN A 395 -23.33 -4.77 -19.02
CA GLN A 395 -22.44 -3.60 -19.08
C GLN A 395 -21.16 -3.88 -18.30
N ILE A 396 -20.05 -3.24 -18.68
CA ILE A 396 -18.73 -3.53 -18.11
C ILE A 396 -18.06 -2.24 -17.63
N VAL A 397 -17.48 -2.28 -16.43
CA VAL A 397 -16.76 -1.17 -15.78
C VAL A 397 -15.32 -1.60 -15.50
N TYR A 398 -14.38 -0.96 -16.18
CA TYR A 398 -12.94 -1.12 -15.95
C TYR A 398 -12.38 0.00 -15.07
N GLY A 399 -11.31 -0.30 -14.35
CA GLY A 399 -10.48 0.70 -13.67
C GLY A 399 -9.05 0.20 -13.48
N GLY A 400 -8.10 1.11 -13.34
CA GLY A 400 -6.72 0.75 -13.03
C GLY A 400 -5.69 1.63 -13.72
N LYS A 401 -4.49 1.63 -13.14
CA LYS A 401 -3.34 2.41 -13.60
C LYS A 401 -2.21 1.49 -14.05
N ALA A 402 -1.53 1.84 -15.13
CA ALA A 402 -0.24 1.24 -15.49
C ALA A 402 0.89 1.95 -14.72
N HIS A 403 1.96 1.25 -14.36
CA HIS A 403 3.14 1.91 -13.81
C HIS A 403 3.74 2.87 -14.87
N PRO A 404 4.30 4.04 -14.52
CA PRO A 404 4.77 5.02 -15.51
C PRO A 404 5.79 4.44 -16.50
N HIS A 405 6.63 3.52 -16.00
CA HIS A 405 7.66 2.81 -16.75
C HIS A 405 7.21 1.45 -17.32
N ASP A 406 5.97 1.01 -17.09
CA ASP A 406 5.44 -0.25 -17.63
C ASP A 406 4.74 -0.01 -18.97
N GLY A 407 5.53 -0.03 -20.05
CA GLY A 407 5.02 0.12 -21.42
C GLY A 407 4.00 -0.96 -21.80
N GLY A 408 4.16 -2.19 -21.28
CA GLY A 408 3.21 -3.28 -21.52
C GLY A 408 1.86 -3.04 -20.84
N GLY A 409 1.88 -2.52 -19.61
CA GLY A 409 0.69 -2.06 -18.90
C GLY A 409 -0.04 -0.94 -19.63
N LYS A 410 0.69 0.04 -20.20
CA LYS A 410 0.11 1.12 -21.00
C LYS A 410 -0.50 0.62 -22.31
N GLU A 411 0.17 -0.31 -22.99
CA GLU A 411 -0.37 -0.97 -24.19
C GLU A 411 -1.65 -1.76 -23.90
N LEU A 412 -1.70 -2.44 -22.75
CA LEU A 412 -2.91 -3.16 -22.32
C LEU A 412 -4.12 -2.22 -22.15
N ILE A 413 -3.91 -1.01 -21.61
CA ILE A 413 -4.98 0.00 -21.51
C ILE A 413 -5.45 0.42 -22.90
N ARG A 414 -4.53 0.74 -23.83
CA ARG A 414 -4.87 1.08 -25.22
C ARG A 414 -5.63 -0.03 -25.93
N THR A 415 -5.23 -1.27 -25.72
CA THR A 415 -5.93 -2.45 -26.24
C THR A 415 -7.36 -2.49 -25.74
N ILE A 416 -7.60 -2.25 -24.45
CA ILE A 416 -8.96 -2.19 -23.89
C ILE A 416 -9.77 -1.06 -24.54
N PHE A 417 -9.21 0.14 -24.71
CA PHE A 417 -9.89 1.25 -25.38
C PHE A 417 -10.26 0.93 -26.84
N ALA A 418 -9.39 0.24 -27.58
CA ALA A 418 -9.72 -0.25 -28.92
C ALA A 418 -10.91 -1.24 -28.91
N GLN A 419 -11.01 -2.11 -27.90
CA GLN A 419 -12.15 -3.00 -27.72
C GLN A 419 -13.43 -2.24 -27.34
N ILE A 420 -13.34 -1.21 -26.50
CA ILE A 420 -14.45 -0.32 -26.17
C ILE A 420 -15.01 0.32 -27.44
N GLU A 421 -14.13 0.81 -28.32
CA GLU A 421 -14.53 1.39 -29.60
C GLU A 421 -15.23 0.37 -30.51
N GLN A 422 -14.66 -0.83 -30.63
CA GLN A 422 -15.24 -1.92 -31.43
C GLN A 422 -16.63 -2.36 -30.94
N LEU A 423 -16.89 -2.23 -29.63
CA LEU A 423 -18.16 -2.59 -29.00
C LEU A 423 -19.17 -1.45 -28.95
N ARG A 424 -18.80 -0.23 -29.37
CA ARG A 424 -19.66 0.95 -29.31
C ARG A 424 -21.01 0.70 -29.99
N GLY A 425 -22.09 1.03 -29.29
CA GLY A 425 -23.47 0.83 -29.75
C GLY A 425 -23.98 -0.61 -29.66
N ARG A 426 -23.15 -1.57 -29.23
CA ARG A 426 -23.52 -3.00 -29.09
C ARG A 426 -23.45 -3.49 -27.65
N LEU A 427 -22.48 -2.98 -26.88
CA LEU A 427 -22.30 -3.30 -25.47
C LEU A 427 -21.66 -2.09 -24.76
N SER A 428 -22.25 -1.64 -23.66
CA SER A 428 -21.73 -0.51 -22.88
C SER A 428 -20.51 -0.94 -22.06
N VAL A 429 -19.35 -0.36 -22.38
CA VAL A 429 -18.10 -0.52 -21.62
C VAL A 429 -17.57 0.85 -21.25
N VAL A 430 -17.16 1.02 -20.00
CA VAL A 430 -16.50 2.24 -19.52
C VAL A 430 -15.16 1.88 -18.88
N TYR A 431 -14.15 2.72 -19.09
CA TYR A 431 -12.89 2.68 -18.36
C TYR A 431 -12.82 3.91 -17.48
N LEU A 432 -12.76 3.72 -16.16
CA LEU A 432 -12.71 4.81 -15.19
C LEU A 432 -11.27 5.31 -15.05
N GLU A 433 -11.07 6.58 -15.38
CA GLU A 433 -9.82 7.31 -15.17
C GLU A 433 -9.52 7.43 -13.66
N ASP A 434 -8.23 7.38 -13.33
CA ASP A 434 -7.68 7.67 -12.00
C ASP A 434 -8.21 6.79 -10.86
N TYR A 435 -8.34 5.48 -11.12
CA TYR A 435 -8.79 4.50 -10.12
C TYR A 435 -8.04 4.62 -8.78
N ASP A 436 -8.80 4.90 -7.72
CA ASP A 436 -8.36 5.08 -6.35
C ASP A 436 -9.31 4.34 -5.37
N ILE A 437 -9.14 4.50 -4.06
CA ILE A 437 -10.01 3.90 -3.04
C ILE A 437 -11.47 4.36 -3.20
N ALA A 438 -11.71 5.63 -3.50
CA ALA A 438 -13.06 6.18 -3.62
C ALA A 438 -13.81 5.52 -4.79
N VAL A 439 -13.13 5.32 -5.92
CA VAL A 439 -13.64 4.57 -7.06
C VAL A 439 -13.79 3.09 -6.72
N ALA A 440 -12.79 2.49 -6.06
CA ALA A 440 -12.82 1.09 -5.64
C ALA A 440 -14.03 0.76 -4.76
N ARG A 441 -14.32 1.59 -3.75
CA ARG A 441 -15.45 1.40 -2.83
C ARG A 441 -16.78 1.42 -3.57
N ARG A 442 -16.95 2.32 -4.56
CA ARG A 442 -18.16 2.36 -5.41
C ARG A 442 -18.26 1.13 -6.30
N MET A 443 -17.16 0.74 -6.96
CA MET A 443 -17.16 -0.40 -7.87
C MET A 443 -17.45 -1.71 -7.13
N VAL A 444 -16.70 -2.01 -6.06
CA VAL A 444 -16.88 -3.25 -5.30
C VAL A 444 -18.29 -3.35 -4.70
N ALA A 445 -18.89 -2.22 -4.32
CA ALA A 445 -20.24 -2.17 -3.81
C ALA A 445 -21.33 -2.37 -4.88
N GLY A 446 -21.12 -1.83 -6.09
CA GLY A 446 -22.19 -1.72 -7.10
C GLY A 446 -22.16 -2.76 -8.21
N VAL A 447 -21.03 -3.43 -8.48
CA VAL A 447 -20.96 -4.43 -9.56
C VAL A 447 -21.54 -5.77 -9.13
N ASP A 448 -22.07 -6.53 -10.09
CA ASP A 448 -22.66 -7.86 -9.85
C ASP A 448 -21.64 -8.97 -9.89
N LEU A 449 -20.64 -8.81 -10.74
CA LEU A 449 -19.57 -9.77 -10.94
C LEU A 449 -18.23 -9.05 -10.95
N TRP A 450 -17.40 -9.33 -9.95
CA TRP A 450 -16.02 -8.86 -9.91
C TRP A 450 -15.08 -9.88 -10.56
N LEU A 451 -14.41 -9.50 -11.64
CA LEU A 451 -13.47 -10.37 -12.34
C LEU A 451 -12.10 -10.38 -11.65
N ASN A 452 -11.60 -11.58 -11.36
CA ASN A 452 -10.25 -11.81 -10.85
C ASN A 452 -9.57 -12.94 -11.62
N THR A 453 -8.81 -12.58 -12.65
CA THR A 453 -8.25 -13.52 -13.64
C THR A 453 -6.71 -13.52 -13.76
N PRO A 454 -5.92 -13.37 -12.67
CA PRO A 454 -4.46 -13.40 -12.80
C PRO A 454 -3.96 -14.76 -13.28
N GLN A 455 -2.82 -14.81 -13.96
CA GLN A 455 -2.09 -16.06 -14.21
C GLN A 455 -1.68 -16.69 -12.86
N PRO A 456 -1.89 -18.00 -12.67
CA PRO A 456 -1.35 -18.70 -11.50
C PRO A 456 0.19 -18.62 -11.49
N PRO A 457 0.81 -18.41 -10.32
CA PRO A 457 2.26 -18.48 -10.17
C PRO A 457 2.79 -19.92 -10.28
#